data_AF-A0A3C1DKN0-F1
#
_entry.id   AF-A0A3C1DKN0-F1
#
_cell.length_a   1.000
_cell.length_b   1.000
_cell.length_c   1.000
_cell.angle_alpha   90.00
_cell.angle_beta   90.00
_cell.angle_gamma   90.00
#
_symmetry.space_group_name_H-M   'P 1'
#
loop_
_entity.id
_entity.type
_entity.pdbx_description
1 polymer ?
#
loop_
_entity_poly.entity_id
_entity_poly.type
_entity_poly.pdbx_seq_one_letter_code
_entity_poly.pdbx_strand_id
1 'polypeptide(L)'
;MAKIKVENPVVELDGDEMTRIIWSFIREQLILPYLDIDLKYYDLSVENRDATDDQVTIDSANAIKQYGVGVKCATITPDEARVEEFGLKEMWKSPN
;
A
#
# COMPACT_ATOMS: atom_id res chain seq x y z
N MET A 1 7.42 16.25 23.07
CA MET A 1 8.32 16.80 22.03
C MET A 1 7.46 17.21 20.85
N ALA A 2 7.85 18.25 20.11
CA ALA A 2 7.23 18.53 18.81
C ALA A 2 7.59 17.42 17.82
N LYS A 3 6.66 17.06 16.92
CA LYS A 3 6.93 16.09 15.86
C LYS A 3 7.92 16.68 14.85
N ILE A 4 8.73 15.82 14.23
CA ILE A 4 9.63 16.22 13.14
C ILE A 4 8.77 16.47 11.91
N LYS A 5 8.86 17.68 11.35
CA LYS A 5 8.12 18.06 10.14
C LYS A 5 8.80 17.45 8.92
N VAL A 6 8.03 16.75 8.09
CA VAL A 6 8.47 16.23 6.80
C VAL A 6 7.94 17.16 5.71
N GLU A 7 8.84 17.72 4.88
CA GLU A 7 8.48 18.77 3.92
C GLU A 7 7.67 18.25 2.72
N ASN A 8 8.04 17.09 2.19
CA ASN A 8 7.39 16.49 1.02
C ASN A 8 6.61 15.23 1.43
N PRO A 9 5.49 14.92 0.76
CA PRO A 9 4.73 13.73 1.05
C PRO A 9 5.49 12.46 0.65
N VAL A 10 5.10 11.34 1.27
CA VAL A 10 5.54 9.99 0.88
C VAL A 10 4.33 9.20 0.41
N VAL A 11 4.47 8.48 -0.71
CA VAL A 11 3.41 7.60 -1.19
C VAL A 11 3.46 6.29 -0.41
N GLU A 12 2.34 5.95 0.20
CA GLU A 12 2.20 4.75 1.02
C GLU A 12 1.33 3.73 0.28
N LEU A 13 1.91 2.57 -0.01
CA LEU A 13 1.24 1.48 -0.70
C LEU A 13 1.03 0.38 0.34
N ASP A 14 -0.19 0.24 0.84
CA ASP A 14 -0.54 -0.81 1.80
C ASP A 14 -0.64 -2.18 1.10
N GLY A 15 -0.67 -3.25 1.88
CA GLY A 15 -0.53 -4.61 1.37
C GLY A 15 -1.50 -5.60 1.98
N ASP A 16 -1.06 -6.85 2.03
CA ASP A 16 -1.87 -8.01 2.36
C ASP A 16 -1.42 -8.72 3.64
N GLU A 17 -2.30 -9.60 4.14
CA GLU A 17 -2.07 -10.58 5.22
C GLU A 17 -1.35 -9.99 6.47
N MET A 18 -0.37 -10.72 7.00
CA MET A 18 0.32 -10.35 8.24
C MET A 18 1.15 -9.07 8.07
N THR A 19 1.65 -8.80 6.87
CA THR A 19 2.45 -7.60 6.60
C THR A 19 1.62 -6.33 6.70
N ARG A 20 0.33 -6.34 6.29
CA ARG A 20 -0.60 -5.22 6.51
C ARG A 20 -0.77 -4.88 7.99
N ILE A 21 -0.90 -5.90 8.84
CA ILE A 21 -1.05 -5.72 10.29
C ILE A 21 0.24 -5.22 10.93
N ILE A 22 1.40 -5.77 10.55
CA ILE A 22 2.69 -5.28 11.04
C ILE A 22 2.92 -3.84 10.59
N TRP A 23 2.55 -3.52 9.36
CA TRP A 23 2.70 -2.17 8.80
C TRP A 23 1.86 -1.14 9.55
N SER A 24 0.61 -1.46 9.92
CA SER A 24 -0.21 -0.56 10.75
C SER A 24 0.43 -0.30 12.11
N PHE A 25 1.01 -1.32 12.76
CA PHE A 25 1.72 -1.15 14.03
C PHE A 25 2.98 -0.29 13.89
N ILE A 26 3.78 -0.51 12.84
CA ILE A 26 4.95 0.33 12.56
C ILE A 26 4.52 1.79 12.36
N ARG A 27 3.49 2.01 11.53
CA ARG A 27 2.98 3.35 11.24
C ARG A 27 2.48 4.06 12.50
N GLU A 28 1.65 3.39 13.28
CA GLU A 28 0.99 3.98 14.46
C GLU A 28 1.91 4.16 15.66
N GLN A 29 2.85 3.23 15.88
CA GLN A 29 3.69 3.23 17.08
C GLN A 29 5.06 3.87 16.83
N LEU A 30 5.60 3.75 15.61
CA LEU A 30 7.00 4.09 15.31
C LEU A 30 7.16 5.26 14.34
N ILE A 31 6.10 5.67 13.63
CA ILE A 31 6.16 6.76 12.64
C ILE A 31 5.33 7.97 13.10
N LEU A 32 4.01 7.83 13.16
CA LEU A 32 3.07 8.94 13.42
C LEU A 32 3.24 9.63 14.78
N PRO A 33 3.74 9.00 15.86
CA PRO A 33 4.03 9.70 17.11
C PRO A 33 5.20 10.68 16.99
N TYR A 34 6.09 10.46 16.02
CA TYR A 34 7.36 11.19 15.89
C TYR A 34 7.40 12.11 14.68
N LEU A 35 6.65 11.81 13.61
CA LEU A 35 6.64 12.57 12.36
C LEU A 35 5.30 13.27 12.11
N ASP A 36 5.38 14.54 11.71
CA ASP A 36 4.30 15.25 11.03
C ASP A 36 4.54 15.11 9.53
N ILE A 37 3.92 14.09 8.93
CA ILE A 37 4.16 13.61 7.57
C ILE A 37 2.84 13.43 6.83
N ASP A 38 2.81 13.89 5.57
CA ASP A 38 1.70 13.68 4.63
C ASP A 38 1.91 12.35 3.89
N LEU A 39 1.06 11.36 4.18
CA LEU A 39 1.10 10.05 3.52
C LEU A 39 0.02 10.00 2.43
N LYS A 40 0.45 9.87 1.17
CA LYS A 40 -0.46 9.62 0.04
C LYS A 40 -0.77 8.13 -0.02
N TYR A 41 -1.86 7.75 0.65
CA TYR A 41 -2.23 6.36 0.87
C TYR A 41 -2.94 5.73 -0.34
N TYR A 42 -2.50 4.52 -0.70
CA TYR A 42 -3.09 3.64 -1.70
C TYR A 42 -3.18 2.23 -1.12
N ASP A 43 -4.37 1.64 -1.12
CA ASP A 43 -4.58 0.28 -0.64
C ASP A 43 -4.33 -0.72 -1.80
N LEU A 44 -3.21 -1.45 -1.77
CA LEU A 44 -2.93 -2.50 -2.76
C LEU A 44 -3.28 -3.90 -2.28
N SER A 45 -4.16 -4.03 -1.28
CA SER A 45 -4.72 -5.34 -0.94
C SER A 45 -5.31 -6.00 -2.18
N VAL A 46 -5.25 -7.33 -2.21
CA VAL A 46 -5.77 -8.12 -3.34
C VAL A 46 -7.25 -7.85 -3.60
N GLU A 47 -8.04 -7.60 -2.55
CA GLU A 47 -9.45 -7.24 -2.65
C GLU A 47 -9.67 -5.86 -3.26
N ASN A 48 -8.88 -4.84 -2.87
CA ASN A 48 -9.03 -3.50 -3.44
C ASN A 48 -8.49 -3.40 -4.87
N ARG A 49 -7.42 -4.15 -5.18
CA ARG A 49 -6.97 -4.31 -6.57
C ARG A 49 -8.06 -4.94 -7.41
N ASP A 50 -8.68 -6.02 -6.94
CA ASP A 50 -9.79 -6.65 -7.65
C ASP A 50 -10.99 -5.70 -7.83
N ALA A 51 -11.38 -4.99 -6.78
CA ALA A 51 -12.50 -4.04 -6.81
C ALA A 51 -12.29 -2.90 -7.82
N THR A 52 -11.04 -2.52 -8.08
CA THR A 52 -10.67 -1.39 -8.95
C THR A 52 -10.14 -1.81 -10.32
N ASP A 53 -10.26 -3.09 -10.68
CA ASP A 53 -9.67 -3.66 -11.88
C ASP A 53 -8.16 -3.35 -12.01
N ASP A 54 -7.48 -3.39 -10.86
CA ASP A 54 -6.07 -3.10 -10.63
C ASP A 54 -5.63 -1.65 -10.98
N GLN A 55 -6.59 -0.73 -11.17
CA GLN A 55 -6.31 0.69 -11.43
C GLN A 55 -5.55 1.35 -10.27
N VAL A 56 -5.83 0.93 -9.02
CA VAL A 56 -5.15 1.46 -7.83
C VAL A 56 -3.63 1.22 -7.87
N THR A 57 -3.17 0.12 -8.47
CA THR A 57 -1.75 -0.18 -8.66
C THR A 57 -1.10 0.85 -9.59
N ILE A 58 -1.76 1.17 -10.72
CA ILE A 58 -1.29 2.17 -11.69
C ILE A 58 -1.27 3.57 -11.07
N ASP A 59 -2.33 3.93 -10.35
CA ASP A 59 -2.45 5.25 -9.70
C ASP A 59 -1.37 5.44 -8.64
N SER A 60 -1.07 4.40 -7.86
CA SER A 60 0.01 4.44 -6.87
C SER A 60 1.38 4.62 -7.52
N ALA A 61 1.64 3.95 -8.65
CA ALA A 61 2.88 4.11 -9.40
C ALA A 61 3.03 5.53 -10.00
N ASN A 62 1.94 6.11 -10.51
CA ASN A 62 1.92 7.48 -10.99
C ASN A 62 2.14 8.48 -9.84
N ALA A 63 1.58 8.23 -8.66
CA ALA A 63 1.83 9.04 -7.48
C ALA A 63 3.30 8.98 -7.06
N ILE A 64 3.92 7.79 -7.05
CA ILE A 64 5.36 7.66 -6.77
C ILE A 64 6.15 8.48 -7.80
N LYS A 65 5.81 8.39 -9.09
CA LYS A 65 6.46 9.18 -10.14
C LYS A 65 6.31 10.69 -9.92
N GLN A 66 5.17 11.14 -9.39
CA GLN A 66 4.90 12.55 -9.09
C GLN A 66 5.66 13.04 -7.85
N TYR A 67 5.65 12.28 -6.76
CA TYR A 67 6.18 12.71 -5.45
C TYR A 67 7.62 12.23 -5.18
N GLY A 68 8.13 11.30 -5.99
CA GLY A 68 9.51 10.82 -6.01
C GLY A 68 9.83 9.69 -5.02
N VAL A 69 9.08 9.55 -3.92
CA VAL A 69 9.35 8.53 -2.88
C VAL A 69 8.09 7.73 -2.55
N GLY A 70 8.23 6.41 -2.58
CA GLY A 70 7.20 5.46 -2.17
C GLY A 70 7.72 4.46 -1.12
N VAL A 71 6.84 4.02 -0.24
CA VAL A 71 7.05 2.89 0.67
C VAL A 71 5.94 1.88 0.44
N LYS A 72 6.32 0.62 0.21
CA LYS A 72 5.39 -0.44 -0.20
C LYS A 72 5.42 -1.62 0.75
N CYS A 73 4.24 -1.97 1.26
CA CYS A 73 4.00 -3.20 2.00
C CYS A 73 3.93 -4.40 1.02
N ALA A 74 4.17 -5.61 1.52
CA ALA A 74 4.12 -6.80 0.68
C ALA A 74 2.68 -7.10 0.25
N THR A 75 2.52 -7.53 -1.01
CA THR A 75 1.23 -7.77 -1.66
C THR A 75 1.19 -9.18 -2.25
N ILE A 76 0.01 -9.81 -2.25
CA ILE A 76 -0.24 -11.09 -2.89
C ILE A 76 -0.10 -10.93 -4.42
N THR A 77 0.61 -11.84 -5.07
CA THR A 77 0.45 -12.06 -6.52
C THR A 77 -0.40 -13.31 -6.66
N PRO A 78 -1.69 -13.20 -7.04
CA PRO A 78 -2.62 -14.32 -6.94
C PRO A 78 -2.32 -15.41 -8.00
N ASP A 79 -2.24 -16.65 -7.54
CA ASP A 79 -2.35 -17.86 -8.35
C ASP A 79 -3.80 -18.37 -8.35
N GLU A 80 -4.07 -19.53 -8.98
CA GLU A 80 -5.43 -20.09 -9.03
C GLU A 80 -6.02 -20.34 -7.64
N ALA A 81 -5.21 -20.76 -6.68
CA ALA A 81 -5.67 -21.02 -5.31
C ALA A 81 -6.06 -19.71 -4.61
N ARG A 82 -5.29 -18.64 -4.79
CA ARG A 82 -5.62 -17.32 -4.25
C ARG A 82 -6.83 -16.70 -4.95
N VAL A 83 -7.03 -16.94 -6.25
CA VAL A 83 -8.27 -16.52 -6.95
C VAL A 83 -9.50 -17.17 -6.31
N GLU A 84 -9.44 -18.48 -6.01
CA GLU A 84 -10.53 -19.18 -5.34
C GLU A 84 -10.72 -18.71 -3.89
N GLU A 85 -9.64 -18.57 -3.13
CA GLU A 85 -9.67 -18.15 -1.71
C GLU A 85 -10.34 -16.79 -1.51
N PHE A 86 -10.01 -15.82 -2.37
CA PHE A 86 -10.50 -14.44 -2.25
C PHE A 86 -11.67 -14.12 -3.19
N GLY A 87 -12.10 -15.06 -4.04
CA GLY A 87 -13.19 -14.84 -5.00
C GLY A 87 -12.89 -13.77 -6.05
N LEU A 88 -11.64 -13.72 -6.53
CA LEU A 88 -11.15 -12.68 -7.45
C LEU A 88 -11.74 -12.83 -8.86
N LYS A 89 -11.87 -11.72 -9.59
CA LYS A 89 -12.29 -11.69 -11.00
C LYS A 89 -11.31 -12.41 -11.90
N GLU A 90 -10.00 -12.22 -11.66
CA GLU A 90 -8.92 -12.83 -12.44
C GLU A 90 -7.60 -12.91 -11.66
N MET A 91 -6.62 -13.59 -12.26
CA MET A 91 -5.23 -13.63 -11.76
C MET A 91 -4.54 -12.30 -12.09
N TRP A 92 -4.72 -11.31 -11.22
CA TRP A 92 -4.06 -10.01 -11.32
C TRP A 92 -2.52 -10.13 -11.35
N LYS A 93 -1.88 -9.26 -12.12
CA LYS A 93 -0.41 -9.23 -12.20
C LYS A 93 0.21 -8.77 -10.89
N SER A 94 1.51 -9.04 -10.76
CA SER A 94 2.27 -8.60 -9.59
C SER A 94 2.30 -7.07 -9.51
N PRO A 95 1.99 -6.46 -8.35
CA PRO A 95 2.11 -5.01 -8.15
C PRO A 95 3.54 -4.48 -7.99
N ASN A 96 4.57 -5.33 -8.14
CA ASN A 96 5.98 -4.95 -8.00
C ASN A 96 6.59 -4.61 -9.36
#